data_AF-A0A7S2HC75-F1
#
_entry.id   AF-A0A7S2HC75-F1
#
_cell.length_a   1.000
_cell.length_b   1.000
_cell.length_c   1.000
_cell.angle_alpha   90.00
_cell.angle_beta   90.00
_cell.angle_gamma   90.00
#
_symmetry.space_group_name_H-M   'P 1'
#
loop_
_entity.id
_entity.type
_entity.pdbx_description
1 polymer ?
#
loop_
_entity_poly.entity_id
_entity_poly.type
_entity_poly.pdbx_seq_one_letter_code
_entity_poly.pdbx_strand_id
1 'polypeptide(L)'
;MGIFNDAKNFLAGLTVRAEASHILIKGTDAEAEQKIKAIKEEIGNDVTKFAEAATQHSDCPSGRQGGSLGEFGRYSMVPEFDKVVFNEEVGVVHGPIRTSFGFHLIFIERRSDSI
;
A
#
# COMPACT_ATOMS: atom_id res chain seq x y z
N MET A 1 -24.88 5.12 25.29
CA MET A 1 -25.07 5.08 23.82
C MET A 1 -23.78 4.80 23.04
N GLY A 2 -22.58 4.70 23.65
CA GLY A 2 -21.29 4.58 22.92
C GLY A 2 -20.82 3.15 22.58
N ILE A 3 -20.99 2.18 23.50
CA ILE A 3 -20.43 0.82 23.34
C ILE A 3 -20.94 0.03 22.12
N PHE A 4 -22.19 0.22 21.70
CA PHE A 4 -22.74 -0.49 20.53
C PHE A 4 -22.22 0.07 19.20
N ASN A 5 -21.91 1.36 19.14
CA ASN A 5 -21.40 2.00 17.92
C ASN A 5 -19.93 1.68 17.71
N ASP A 6 -19.15 1.63 18.79
CA ASP A 6 -17.73 1.26 18.75
C ASP A 6 -17.55 -0.21 18.35
N ALA A 7 -18.39 -1.10 18.87
CA ALA A 7 -18.38 -2.52 18.48
C ALA A 7 -18.78 -2.71 17.01
N LYS A 8 -19.77 -1.96 16.49
CA LYS A 8 -20.15 -2.01 15.07
C LYS A 8 -19.05 -1.49 14.15
N ASN A 9 -18.40 -0.38 14.50
CA ASN A 9 -17.28 0.16 13.72
C ASN A 9 -16.07 -0.77 13.77
N PHE A 10 -15.83 -1.42 14.91
CA PHE A 10 -14.78 -2.44 15.04
C PHE A 10 -15.07 -3.69 14.19
N LEU A 11 -16.30 -4.21 14.22
CA LEU A 11 -16.71 -5.36 13.42
C LEU A 11 -16.76 -5.03 11.92
N ALA A 12 -17.20 -3.83 11.54
CA ALA A 12 -17.14 -3.34 10.15
C ALA A 12 -15.68 -3.24 9.67
N GLY A 13 -14.76 -2.79 10.52
CA GLY A 13 -13.32 -2.79 10.24
C GLY A 13 -12.71 -4.17 9.98
N LEU A 14 -13.31 -5.25 10.49
CA LEU A 14 -12.87 -6.62 10.28
C LEU A 14 -13.37 -7.21 8.95
N THR A 15 -14.41 -6.63 8.35
CA THR A 15 -14.97 -7.08 7.07
C THR A 15 -14.45 -6.28 5.88
N VAL A 16 -13.73 -5.18 6.11
CA VAL A 16 -13.15 -4.38 5.02
C VAL A 16 -11.95 -5.11 4.43
N ARG A 17 -11.97 -5.28 3.11
CA ARG A 17 -10.89 -5.81 2.30
C ARG A 17 -10.37 -4.73 1.37
N ALA A 18 -9.09 -4.80 1.03
CA ALA A 18 -8.44 -3.89 0.11
C ALA A 18 -7.60 -4.67 -0.89
N GLU A 19 -7.60 -4.18 -2.12
CA GLU A 19 -6.70 -4.62 -3.18
C GLU A 19 -5.70 -3.49 -3.42
N ALA A 20 -4.42 -3.81 -3.36
CA ALA A 20 -3.36 -2.84 -3.54
C ALA A 20 -2.12 -3.46 -4.18
N SER A 21 -1.37 -2.59 -4.83
CA SER A 21 -0.04 -2.88 -5.38
C SER A 21 1.01 -2.05 -4.65
N HIS A 22 2.25 -2.55 -4.56
CA HIS A 22 3.34 -1.84 -3.91
C HIS A 22 4.69 -1.97 -4.62
N ILE A 23 5.53 -0.96 -4.42
CA ILE A 23 6.95 -0.96 -4.78
C ILE A 23 7.74 -0.86 -3.48
N LEU A 24 8.58 -1.85 -3.21
CA LEU A 24 9.49 -1.83 -2.07
C LEU A 24 10.91 -1.52 -2.55
N ILE A 25 11.57 -0.55 -1.92
CA ILE A 25 13.02 -0.36 -2.01
C ILE A 25 13.61 -0.68 -0.63
N LYS A 26 14.44 -1.72 -0.57
CA LYS A 26 15.13 -2.13 0.67
C LYS A 26 16.16 -1.09 1.05
N GLY A 27 16.38 -0.98 2.36
CA GLY A 27 17.27 0.03 2.94
C GLY A 27 16.50 1.16 3.61
N THR A 28 17.14 1.78 4.59
CA THR A 28 16.56 2.89 5.37
C THR A 28 17.46 4.12 5.38
N ASP A 29 18.46 4.12 4.50
CA ASP A 29 19.35 5.25 4.24
C ASP A 29 18.71 6.27 3.28
N ALA A 30 19.40 7.39 3.12
CA ALA A 30 18.95 8.47 2.25
C ALA A 30 18.94 8.08 0.76
N GLU A 31 19.76 7.11 0.34
CA GLU A 31 19.82 6.66 -1.05
C GLU A 31 18.54 5.90 -1.43
N ALA A 32 18.11 4.96 -0.59
CA ALA A 32 16.86 4.24 -0.76
C ALA A 32 15.65 5.20 -0.76
N GLU A 33 15.66 6.21 0.12
CA GLU A 33 14.62 7.24 0.18
C GLU A 33 14.59 8.11 -1.09
N GLN A 34 15.74 8.52 -1.60
CA GLN A 34 15.84 9.32 -2.83
C GLN A 34 15.39 8.51 -4.05
N LYS A 35 15.82 7.25 -4.15
CA LYS A 35 15.44 6.36 -5.25
C LYS A 35 13.92 6.19 -5.32
N ILE A 36 13.27 5.92 -4.20
CA ILE A 36 11.81 5.72 -4.20
C ILE A 36 11.03 7.02 -4.49
N LYS A 37 11.56 8.18 -4.07
CA LYS A 37 10.97 9.48 -4.42
C LYS A 37 11.07 9.76 -5.91
N ALA A 38 12.22 9.49 -6.52
CA ALA A 38 12.40 9.63 -7.97
C ALA A 38 11.43 8.73 -8.74
N ILE A 39 11.27 7.47 -8.32
CA ILE A 39 10.26 6.55 -8.90
C ILE A 39 8.86 7.15 -8.80
N LYS A 40 8.48 7.69 -7.62
CA LYS A 40 7.16 8.31 -7.44
C LYS A 40 6.93 9.49 -8.39
N GLU A 41 7.93 10.36 -8.55
CA GLU A 41 7.85 11.51 -9.45
C GLU A 41 7.70 11.10 -10.92
N GLU A 42 8.36 10.03 -11.33
CA GLU A 42 8.31 9.51 -12.70
C GLU A 42 6.97 8.87 -13.07
N ILE A 43 6.42 8.06 -12.15
CA ILE A 43 5.17 7.31 -12.38
C ILE A 43 3.91 8.15 -12.11
N GLY A 44 3.98 9.12 -11.20
CA GLY A 44 2.82 9.88 -10.75
C GLY A 44 1.74 8.97 -10.15
N ASN A 45 0.51 9.06 -10.68
CA ASN A 45 -0.61 8.19 -10.34
C ASN A 45 -0.97 7.21 -11.46
N ASP A 46 -0.07 7.02 -12.44
CA ASP A 46 -0.32 6.12 -13.56
C ASP A 46 -0.07 4.65 -13.15
N VAL A 47 -1.13 3.84 -13.19
CA VAL A 47 -1.08 2.43 -12.80
C VAL A 47 -0.20 1.57 -13.71
N THR A 48 -0.12 1.92 -15.00
CA THR A 48 0.69 1.18 -15.97
C THR A 48 2.17 1.40 -15.66
N LYS A 49 2.55 2.68 -15.47
CA LYS A 49 3.91 3.03 -15.06
C LYS A 49 4.27 2.49 -13.69
N PHE A 50 3.30 2.45 -12.77
CA PHE A 50 3.50 1.83 -11.46
C PHE A 50 3.86 0.35 -11.59
N ALA A 51 3.10 -0.42 -12.38
CA ALA A 51 3.37 -1.84 -12.60
C ALA A 51 4.71 -2.09 -13.28
N GLU A 52 5.09 -1.26 -14.25
CA GLU A 52 6.40 -1.31 -14.90
C GLU A 52 7.53 -1.01 -13.91
N ALA A 53 7.42 0.08 -13.14
CA ALA A 53 8.40 0.45 -12.12
C ALA A 53 8.50 -0.61 -11.02
N ALA A 54 7.39 -1.23 -10.62
CA ALA A 54 7.40 -2.34 -9.67
C ALA A 54 8.18 -3.54 -10.21
N THR A 55 8.02 -3.85 -11.50
CA THR A 55 8.75 -4.96 -12.15
C THR A 55 10.25 -4.67 -12.24
N GLN A 56 10.62 -3.42 -12.49
CA GLN A 56 12.01 -3.01 -12.70
C GLN A 56 12.78 -2.74 -11.39
N HIS A 57 12.10 -2.23 -10.37
CA HIS A 57 12.77 -1.67 -9.18
C HIS A 57 12.37 -2.29 -7.86
N SER A 58 11.23 -3.00 -7.76
CA SER A 58 10.77 -3.52 -6.48
C SER A 58 11.63 -4.69 -5.99
N ASP A 59 12.06 -4.60 -4.73
CA ASP A 59 12.78 -5.66 -4.03
C ASP A 59 11.85 -6.74 -3.42
N CYS A 60 10.54 -6.59 -3.61
CA CYS A 60 9.53 -7.56 -3.19
C CYS A 60 9.26 -8.56 -4.33
N PRO A 61 9.06 -9.87 -4.04
CA PRO A 61 8.68 -10.85 -5.06
C PRO A 61 7.41 -10.48 -5.87
N SER A 62 6.50 -9.68 -5.30
CA SER A 62 5.33 -9.13 -5.97
C SER A 62 5.69 -8.23 -7.16
N GLY A 63 6.91 -7.68 -7.22
CA GLY A 63 7.39 -6.89 -8.35
C GLY A 63 7.23 -7.60 -9.70
N ARG A 64 7.39 -8.93 -9.74
CA ARG A 64 7.19 -9.74 -10.96
C ARG A 64 5.75 -9.72 -11.50
N GLN A 65 4.80 -9.29 -10.67
CA GLN A 65 3.37 -9.17 -10.98
C GLN A 65 2.94 -7.70 -10.87
N GLY A 66 3.81 -6.76 -11.26
CA GLY A 66 3.50 -5.33 -11.19
C GLY A 66 3.35 -4.78 -9.77
N GLY A 67 3.85 -5.49 -8.76
CA GLY A 67 3.72 -5.11 -7.36
C GLY A 67 2.41 -5.55 -6.70
N SER A 68 1.56 -6.30 -7.39
CA SER A 68 0.26 -6.71 -6.86
C SER A 68 0.39 -7.59 -5.61
N LEU A 69 -0.39 -7.25 -4.58
CA LEU A 69 -0.53 -8.02 -3.34
C LEU A 69 -1.85 -8.81 -3.30
N GLY A 70 -2.70 -8.66 -4.32
CA GLY A 70 -4.06 -9.16 -4.32
C GLY A 70 -4.91 -8.52 -3.23
N GLU A 71 -5.97 -9.22 -2.83
CA GLU A 71 -6.92 -8.73 -1.83
C GLU A 71 -6.54 -9.19 -0.41
N PHE A 72 -6.41 -8.25 0.52
CA PHE A 72 -6.11 -8.50 1.92
C PHE A 72 -7.03 -7.73 2.87
N GLY A 73 -7.19 -8.25 4.08
CA GLY A 73 -7.97 -7.60 5.14
C GLY A 73 -7.12 -6.68 6.01
N ARG A 74 -7.78 -5.87 6.83
CA ARG A 74 -7.12 -5.03 7.84
C ARG A 74 -6.25 -5.87 8.77
N TYR A 75 -5.12 -5.31 9.21
CA TYR A 75 -4.11 -5.97 10.07
C TYR A 75 -3.37 -7.15 9.43
N SER A 76 -3.55 -7.40 8.12
CA SER A 76 -2.80 -8.45 7.42
C SER A 76 -1.40 -7.99 6.98
N MET A 77 -1.18 -6.67 6.95
CA MET A 77 0.08 -6.03 6.57
C MET A 77 0.68 -5.28 7.76
N VAL A 78 1.92 -4.78 7.60
CA VAL A 78 2.57 -3.96 8.64
C VAL A 78 1.74 -2.71 8.97
N PRO A 79 1.73 -2.24 10.24
CA PRO A 79 0.80 -1.19 10.69
C PRO A 79 0.86 0.11 9.87
N GLU A 80 2.04 0.51 9.42
CA GLU A 80 2.25 1.72 8.62
C GLU A 80 1.62 1.59 7.22
N PHE A 81 1.70 0.39 6.63
CA PHE A 81 1.11 0.08 5.34
C PHE A 81 -0.42 -0.02 5.45
N ASP A 82 -0.90 -0.77 6.45
CA ASP A 82 -2.32 -0.97 6.71
C ASP A 82 -3.04 0.36 6.94
N LYS A 83 -2.42 1.27 7.72
CA LYS A 83 -2.97 2.60 7.97
C LYS A 83 -3.17 3.39 6.68
N VAL A 84 -2.24 3.31 5.74
CA VAL A 84 -2.36 4.02 4.46
C VAL A 84 -3.47 3.41 3.61
N VAL A 85 -3.42 2.09 3.41
CA VAL A 85 -4.38 1.40 2.53
C VAL A 85 -5.83 1.61 2.99
N PHE A 86 -6.10 1.52 4.28
CA PHE A 86 -7.46 1.58 4.79
C PHE A 86 -7.97 2.99 5.11
N ASN A 87 -7.13 4.03 5.12
CA ASN A 87 -7.55 5.40 5.42
C ASN A 87 -7.39 6.39 4.26
N GLU A 88 -6.41 6.19 3.37
CA GLU A 88 -6.10 7.15 2.30
C GLU A 88 -6.95 6.93 1.03
N GLU A 89 -6.82 7.79 0.04
CA GLU A 89 -7.63 7.79 -1.19
C GLU A 89 -7.33 6.59 -2.12
N VAL A 90 -8.38 5.99 -2.70
CA VAL A 90 -8.25 4.91 -3.71
C VAL A 90 -7.88 5.50 -5.08
N GLY A 91 -7.04 4.82 -5.84
CA GLY A 91 -6.62 5.25 -7.18
C GLY A 91 -5.44 6.22 -7.18
N VAL A 92 -4.74 6.37 -6.05
CA VAL A 92 -3.62 7.28 -5.86
C VAL A 92 -2.39 6.51 -5.37
N VAL A 93 -1.20 6.95 -5.79
CA VAL A 93 0.08 6.43 -5.30
C VAL A 93 0.50 7.16 -4.02
N HIS A 94 0.45 6.43 -2.91
CA HIS A 94 0.85 6.88 -1.58
C HIS A 94 2.30 6.54 -1.27
N GLY A 95 2.92 7.34 -0.41
CA GLY A 95 4.31 7.17 0.03
C GLY A 95 5.25 8.29 -0.40
N PRO A 96 6.56 8.14 -0.13
CA PRO A 96 7.21 6.95 0.41
C PRO A 96 6.85 6.67 1.88
N ILE A 97 6.48 5.42 2.18
CA ILE A 97 6.14 4.95 3.53
C ILE A 97 7.33 4.15 4.07
N ARG A 98 7.89 4.59 5.20
CA ARG A 98 9.00 3.88 5.85
C ARG A 98 8.47 2.76 6.74
N THR A 99 9.07 1.58 6.59
CA THR A 99 8.82 0.40 7.42
C THR A 99 10.14 -0.23 7.85
N SER A 100 10.11 -1.30 8.64
CA SER A 100 11.29 -2.11 8.95
C SER A 100 11.94 -2.77 7.72
N PHE A 101 11.20 -2.97 6.62
CA PHE A 101 11.70 -3.59 5.40
C PHE A 101 12.36 -2.60 4.42
N GLY A 102 12.13 -1.30 4.63
CA GLY A 102 12.56 -0.24 3.73
C GLY A 102 11.43 0.73 3.42
N PHE A 103 11.52 1.38 2.26
CA PHE A 103 10.53 2.36 1.81
C PHE A 103 9.54 1.74 0.82
N HIS A 104 8.28 2.15 0.90
CA HIS A 104 7.20 1.64 0.07
C HIS A 104 6.45 2.75 -0.66
N LEU A 105 6.13 2.52 -1.93
CA LEU A 105 5.02 3.20 -2.61
C LEU A 105 3.84 2.24 -2.67
N ILE A 106 2.64 2.77 -2.45
CA ILE A 106 1.42 1.98 -2.33
C ILE A 106 0.40 2.55 -3.29
N PHE A 107 -0.10 1.75 -4.22
CA PHE A 107 -1.24 2.09 -5.06
C PHE A 107 -2.46 1.32 -4.56
N ILE A 108 -3.48 2.04 -4.11
CA ILE A 108 -4.71 1.41 -3.61
C ILE A 108 -5.66 1.25 -4.80
N GLU A 109 -5.92 0.02 -5.22
CA GLU A 109 -6.75 -0.28 -6.39
C GLU A 109 -8.24 -0.25 -6.04
N ARG A 110 -8.59 -0.89 -4.92
CA ARG A 110 -9.97 -1.00 -4.46
C ARG A 110 -10.04 -1.19 -2.95
N ARG A 111 -11.13 -0.70 -2.36
CA ARG A 111 -11.60 -1.12 -1.03
C ARG A 111 -13.02 -1.64 -1.16
N SER A 112 -13.30 -2.77 -0.52
CA SER A 112 -14.59 -3.45 -0.56
C SER A 112 -14.99 -3.84 0.86
N ASP A 113 -16.24 -3.59 1.22
CA ASP A 113 -16.83 -4.18 2.42
C ASP A 113 -17.35 -5.56 2.06
N SER A 114 -16.84 -6.60 2.73
CA SER A 114 -17.45 -7.94 2.68
C SER A 114 -18.69 -7.92 3.57
N ILE A 115 -19.82 -7.49 3.02
CA ILE A 115 -21.14 -7.49 3.67
C ILE A 115 -21.69 -8.91 3.77
#